data_AF-A0A1J9QWM9-F1
#
_entry.id   AF-A0A1J9QWM9-F1
#
_cell.length_a   1.000
_cell.length_b   1.000
_cell.length_c   1.000
_cell.angle_alpha   90.00
_cell.angle_beta   90.00
_cell.angle_gamma   90.00
#
_symmetry.space_group_name_H-M   'P 1'
#
loop_
_entity.id
_entity.type
_entity.pdbx_description
1 polymer ?
#
loop_
_entity_poly.entity_id
_entity_poly.type
_entity_poly.pdbx_seq_one_letter_code
_entity_poly.pdbx_strand_id
1 'polypeptide(L)'
;MTDKTSIFDHLGDRWRQPLTKDVRPISTVILGKTSLTLSIAGCFGLDIYAINLSSIDDNGLRNLFAKLPGHCVILLEDVEVVSSSSPEGMVSLTALLDVVDGVGDGQVIIMATRHIELVDGALLRAGRVDVKTEFRLADKETIARLFWLAFGQEAADPLAHEFAGKVPELEFSPAEILSFLIENRRSPKQAVDNVAAWMADMRNERRRPPATHFDHLEKLFLQRNSNFQC
;
A
#
# COMPACT_ATOMS: atom_id res chain seq x y z
N MET A 1 9.35 -11.55 22.77
CA MET A 1 9.16 -10.92 21.45
C MET A 1 8.42 -9.63 21.70
N THR A 2 8.88 -8.52 21.11
CA THR A 2 8.14 -7.26 21.16
C THR A 2 6.86 -7.44 20.36
N ASP A 3 5.69 -7.26 20.99
CA ASP A 3 4.37 -7.33 20.32
C ASP A 3 4.12 -6.11 19.41
N LYS A 4 5.17 -5.38 19.05
CA LYS A 4 5.11 -4.11 18.35
C LYS A 4 6.18 -4.05 17.29
N THR A 5 5.80 -3.49 16.14
CA THR A 5 6.67 -3.14 15.03
C THR A 5 6.63 -1.64 14.84
N SER A 6 7.78 -1.00 14.82
CA SER A 6 7.92 0.41 14.48
C SER A 6 8.00 0.57 12.98
N ILE A 7 7.42 1.65 12.49
CA ILE A 7 7.54 2.08 11.09
C ILE A 7 8.31 3.38 11.12
N PHE A 8 9.37 3.45 10.33
CA PHE A 8 10.20 4.62 10.11
C PHE A 8 10.00 5.09 8.67
N ASP A 9 9.60 6.34 8.50
CA ASP A 9 9.53 7.01 7.20
C ASP A 9 10.70 8.00 7.08
N HIS A 10 11.05 8.39 5.86
CA HIS A 10 12.06 9.43 5.65
C HIS A 10 11.43 10.82 5.48
N LEU A 11 12.16 11.84 5.93
CA LEU A 11 11.92 13.24 5.59
C LEU A 11 13.24 13.84 5.08
N GLY A 12 13.39 13.89 3.76
CA GLY A 12 14.69 14.10 3.13
C GLY A 12 15.61 12.91 3.40
N ASP A 13 16.78 13.16 4.00
CA ASP A 13 17.85 12.19 4.28
C ASP A 13 17.86 11.67 5.75
N ARG A 14 16.75 11.87 6.47
CA ARG A 14 16.60 11.51 7.88
C ARG A 14 15.42 10.59 8.12
N TRP A 15 15.64 9.62 9.01
CA TRP A 15 14.59 8.75 9.55
C TRP A 15 13.75 9.48 10.60
N ARG A 16 12.45 9.29 10.51
CA ARG A 16 11.46 9.69 11.50
C ARG A 16 10.64 8.47 11.83
N GLN A 17 10.32 8.27 13.10
CA GLN A 17 9.38 7.22 13.53
C GLN A 17 7.97 7.83 13.64
N PRO A 18 7.14 7.80 12.59
CA PRO A 18 5.77 8.30 12.66
C PRO A 18 4.86 7.40 13.51
N LEU A 19 5.15 6.10 13.60
CA LEU A 19 4.16 5.14 14.06
C LEU A 19 4.79 3.89 14.68
N THR A 20 4.09 3.33 15.65
CA THR A 20 4.31 1.98 16.17
C THR A 20 2.98 1.25 16.10
N LYS A 21 2.96 0.04 15.53
CA LYS A 21 1.76 -0.79 15.44
C LYS A 21 1.96 -2.08 16.22
N ASP A 22 0.87 -2.56 16.81
CA ASP A 22 0.84 -3.91 17.36
C ASP A 22 1.01 -4.93 16.23
N VAL A 23 1.78 -5.98 16.50
CA VAL A 23 2.03 -7.07 15.55
C VAL A 23 0.71 -7.75 15.23
N ARG A 24 0.41 -7.84 13.93
CA ARG A 24 -0.72 -8.62 13.43
C ARG A 24 -0.21 -10.00 13.00
N PRO A 25 -0.83 -11.09 13.47
CA PRO A 25 -0.48 -12.43 13.00
C PRO A 25 -0.62 -12.53 11.48
N ILE A 26 0.22 -13.32 10.81
CA ILE A 26 0.06 -13.64 9.37
C ILE A 26 -1.32 -14.25 9.06
N SER A 27 -1.99 -14.86 10.03
CA SER A 27 -3.38 -15.34 9.87
C SER A 27 -4.41 -14.21 9.73
N THR A 28 -4.03 -12.95 9.95
CA THR A 28 -4.86 -11.78 9.67
C THR A 28 -5.01 -11.63 8.17
N VAL A 29 -6.19 -11.20 7.71
CA VAL A 29 -6.42 -11.00 6.27
C VAL A 29 -5.55 -9.85 5.73
N ILE A 30 -4.72 -10.17 4.74
CA ILE A 30 -3.78 -9.25 4.08
C ILE A 30 -4.34 -8.86 2.72
N LEU A 31 -4.75 -7.60 2.56
CA LEU A 31 -5.41 -7.11 1.34
C LEU A 31 -4.57 -6.11 0.53
N GLY A 32 -3.32 -5.87 0.93
CA GLY A 32 -2.47 -4.90 0.25
C GLY A 32 -1.00 -5.10 0.54
N LYS A 33 -0.16 -4.52 -0.33
CA LYS A 33 1.31 -4.64 -0.30
C LYS A 33 1.88 -4.19 1.05
N THR A 34 1.51 -2.99 1.52
CA THR A 34 1.96 -2.46 2.82
C THR A 34 1.46 -3.29 4.01
N SER A 35 0.25 -3.87 3.92
CA SER A 35 -0.27 -4.77 4.97
C SER A 35 0.51 -6.10 5.03
N LEU A 36 1.00 -6.58 3.89
CA LEU A 36 1.86 -7.75 3.83
C LEU A 36 3.20 -7.47 4.51
N THR A 37 3.84 -6.35 4.18
CA THR A 37 5.08 -5.89 4.82
C THR A 37 4.94 -5.85 6.35
N LEU A 38 3.84 -5.27 6.84
CA LEU A 38 3.56 -5.19 8.28
C LEU A 38 3.43 -6.57 8.95
N SER A 39 2.77 -7.51 8.28
CA SER A 39 2.56 -8.85 8.83
C SER A 39 3.86 -9.65 8.86
N ILE A 40 4.67 -9.55 7.80
CA ILE A 40 5.99 -10.18 7.72
C ILE A 40 6.90 -9.61 8.82
N ALA A 41 7.07 -8.29 8.87
CA ALA A 41 7.94 -7.64 9.85
C ALA A 41 7.52 -7.98 11.28
N GLY A 42 6.21 -7.94 11.55
CA GLY A 42 5.67 -8.27 12.86
C GLY A 42 5.92 -9.72 13.29
N CYS A 43 5.77 -10.69 12.39
CA CYS A 43 6.06 -12.10 12.71
C CYS A 43 7.53 -12.36 13.07
N PHE A 44 8.45 -11.56 12.52
CA PHE A 44 9.88 -11.67 12.84
C PHE A 44 10.35 -10.66 13.90
N GLY A 45 9.45 -9.83 14.43
CA GLY A 45 9.81 -8.78 15.41
C GLY A 45 10.77 -7.73 14.84
N LEU A 46 10.69 -7.46 13.54
CA LEU A 46 11.53 -6.50 12.84
C LEU A 46 10.80 -5.16 12.70
N ASP A 47 11.57 -4.08 12.73
CA ASP A 47 11.11 -2.74 12.38
C ASP A 47 11.15 -2.52 10.87
N ILE A 48 10.27 -1.64 10.38
CA ILE A 48 10.13 -1.31 8.96
C ILE A 48 10.70 0.08 8.69
N TYR A 49 11.51 0.19 7.64
CA TYR A 49 12.07 1.44 7.16
C TYR A 49 11.56 1.68 5.73
N ALA A 50 10.57 2.57 5.60
CA ALA A 50 9.89 2.87 4.35
C ALA A 50 10.52 4.07 3.63
N ILE A 51 10.77 3.90 2.34
CA ILE A 51 11.35 4.91 1.45
C ILE A 51 10.43 5.08 0.25
N ASN A 52 9.93 6.30 0.03
CA ASN A 52 9.24 6.66 -1.20
C ASN A 52 10.26 7.22 -2.19
N LEU A 53 10.57 6.43 -3.23
CA LEU A 53 11.62 6.77 -4.20
C LEU A 53 11.28 8.00 -5.06
N SER A 54 10.02 8.41 -5.11
CA SER A 54 9.59 9.63 -5.83
C SER A 54 10.02 10.92 -5.13
N SER A 55 10.41 10.86 -3.86
CA SER A 55 10.66 12.03 -3.01
C SER A 55 12.10 12.16 -2.51
N ILE A 56 13.03 11.38 -3.08
CA ILE A 56 14.43 11.33 -2.68
C ILE A 56 15.35 11.30 -3.90
N ASP A 57 16.60 11.73 -3.72
CA ASP A 57 17.66 11.68 -4.71
C ASP A 57 18.69 10.58 -4.37
N ASP A 58 19.66 10.38 -5.25
CA ASP A 58 20.72 9.38 -5.09
C ASP A 58 21.49 9.52 -3.76
N ASN A 59 21.81 10.76 -3.39
CA ASN A 59 22.59 11.03 -2.18
C ASN A 59 21.76 10.74 -0.92
N GLY A 60 20.51 11.19 -0.90
CA GLY A 60 19.57 10.91 0.17
C GLY A 60 19.37 9.40 0.36
N LEU A 61 19.19 8.65 -0.74
CA LEU A 61 19.02 7.20 -0.70
C LEU A 61 20.23 6.52 -0.05
N ARG A 62 21.44 6.80 -0.53
CA ARG A 62 22.68 6.23 0.03
C ARG A 62 22.86 6.60 1.49
N ASN A 63 22.56 7.85 1.86
CA ASN A 63 22.65 8.33 3.24
C ASN A 63 21.65 7.64 4.17
N LEU A 64 20.43 7.35 3.72
CA LEU A 64 19.44 6.59 4.49
C LEU A 64 19.89 5.15 4.70
N PHE A 65 20.37 4.48 3.63
CA PHE A 65 20.86 3.11 3.70
C PHE A 65 22.05 2.95 4.65
N ALA A 66 22.99 3.90 4.63
CA ALA A 66 24.12 3.91 5.56
C ALA A 66 23.72 4.01 7.04
N LYS A 67 22.50 4.48 7.34
CA LYS A 67 21.96 4.64 8.70
C LYS A 67 21.00 3.51 9.10
N LEU A 68 20.77 2.51 8.24
CA LEU A 68 19.88 1.40 8.54
C LEU A 68 20.48 0.46 9.59
N PRO A 69 19.66 -0.11 10.49
CA PRO A 69 20.12 -1.16 11.39
C PRO A 69 20.37 -2.46 10.62
N GLY A 70 21.21 -3.36 11.16
CA GLY A 70 21.53 -4.65 10.54
C GLY A 70 20.38 -5.68 10.56
N HIS A 71 19.29 -5.42 11.29
CA HIS A 71 18.13 -6.32 11.38
C HIS A 71 16.84 -5.54 11.19
N CYS A 72 16.38 -5.41 9.95
CA CYS A 72 15.14 -4.71 9.63
C CYS A 72 14.53 -5.14 8.30
N VAL A 73 13.28 -4.69 8.09
CA VAL A 73 12.63 -4.71 6.78
C VAL A 73 12.75 -3.33 6.15
N ILE A 74 13.19 -3.29 4.90
CA ILE A 74 13.29 -2.08 4.09
C ILE A 74 12.15 -2.11 3.08
N LEU A 75 11.24 -1.15 3.14
CA LEU A 75 10.13 -1.04 2.19
C LEU A 75 10.45 0.06 1.17
N LEU A 76 10.65 -0.32 -0.08
CA LEU A 76 10.82 0.63 -1.19
C LEU A 76 9.48 0.79 -1.92
N GLU A 77 8.90 1.98 -1.88
CA GLU A 77 7.64 2.30 -2.55
C GLU A 77 7.89 3.05 -3.86
N ASP A 78 6.98 2.83 -4.83
CA ASP A 78 6.95 3.48 -6.14
C ASP A 78 8.25 3.24 -6.96
N VAL A 79 8.77 2.01 -6.95
CA VAL A 79 10.01 1.64 -7.66
C VAL A 79 9.93 1.81 -9.19
N GLU A 80 8.74 1.88 -9.76
CA GLU A 80 8.50 2.18 -11.18
C GLU A 80 9.00 3.57 -11.61
N VAL A 81 9.22 4.48 -10.66
CA VAL A 81 9.74 5.83 -10.94
C VAL A 81 11.23 5.79 -11.34
N VAL A 82 11.95 4.75 -10.91
CA VAL A 82 13.37 4.60 -11.20
C VAL A 82 13.53 3.95 -12.57
N SER A 83 13.79 4.79 -13.58
CA SER A 83 14.04 4.36 -14.95
C SER A 83 15.43 4.80 -15.41
N SER A 84 15.90 4.25 -16.53
CA SER A 84 17.17 4.67 -17.14
C SER A 84 17.20 6.14 -17.57
N SER A 85 16.04 6.82 -17.63
CA SER A 85 15.89 8.23 -17.98
C SER A 85 15.26 9.06 -16.86
N SER A 86 15.52 8.71 -15.59
CA SER A 86 15.03 9.49 -14.45
C SER A 86 15.44 10.97 -14.59
N PRO A 87 14.53 11.93 -14.32
CA PRO A 87 14.84 13.35 -14.29
C PRO A 87 16.01 13.68 -13.35
N GLU A 88 16.76 14.74 -13.66
CA GLU A 88 17.80 15.25 -12.77
C GLU A 88 17.22 15.56 -11.38
N GLY A 89 17.84 15.00 -10.34
CA GLY A 89 17.40 15.15 -8.95
C GLY A 89 16.48 14.04 -8.41
N MET A 90 16.18 13.00 -9.21
CA MET A 90 15.51 11.78 -8.74
C MET A 90 16.49 10.62 -8.59
N VAL A 91 16.05 9.55 -7.92
CA VAL A 91 16.84 8.31 -7.82
C VAL A 91 17.12 7.72 -9.21
N SER A 92 18.40 7.49 -9.48
CA SER A 92 18.90 6.77 -10.64
C SER A 92 18.84 5.25 -10.41
N LEU A 93 18.69 4.49 -11.50
CA LEU A 93 18.75 3.04 -11.43
C LEU A 93 20.06 2.55 -10.80
N THR A 94 21.19 3.18 -11.15
CA THR A 94 22.49 2.83 -10.58
C THR A 94 22.51 2.99 -9.06
N ALA A 95 22.02 4.11 -8.52
CA ALA A 95 21.99 4.29 -7.07
C ALA A 95 21.09 3.29 -6.37
N LEU A 96 19.93 2.95 -6.96
CA LEU A 96 19.05 1.91 -6.43
C LEU A 96 19.72 0.53 -6.45
N LEU A 97 20.38 0.16 -7.55
CA LEU A 97 21.07 -1.12 -7.66
C LEU A 97 22.22 -1.24 -6.65
N ASP A 98 23.00 -0.18 -6.46
CA ASP A 98 24.10 -0.17 -5.50
C ASP A 98 23.61 -0.43 -4.06
N VAL A 99 22.47 0.16 -3.67
CA VAL A 99 21.94 -0.05 -2.32
C VAL A 99 21.31 -1.42 -2.15
N VAL A 100 20.67 -1.96 -3.20
CA VAL A 100 20.11 -3.33 -3.20
C VAL A 100 21.23 -4.37 -3.10
N ASP A 101 22.28 -4.21 -3.91
CA ASP A 101 23.43 -5.12 -3.92
C ASP A 101 24.29 -4.98 -2.64
N GLY A 102 24.16 -3.87 -1.91
CA GLY A 102 24.85 -3.60 -0.65
C GLY A 102 24.15 -4.11 0.61
N VAL A 103 22.93 -4.67 0.50
CA VAL A 103 22.19 -5.21 1.64
C VAL A 103 22.85 -6.48 2.17
N GLY A 104 23.05 -6.53 3.48
CA GLY A 104 23.73 -7.63 4.16
C GLY A 104 22.79 -8.62 4.85
N ASP A 105 23.39 -9.56 5.56
CA ASP A 105 22.66 -10.57 6.35
C ASP A 105 21.77 -9.92 7.41
N GLY A 106 20.51 -10.36 7.48
CA GLY A 106 19.54 -9.89 8.48
C GLY A 106 18.63 -8.75 8.02
N GLN A 107 18.89 -8.17 6.85
CA GLN A 107 18.03 -7.17 6.22
C GLN A 107 17.19 -7.79 5.11
N VAL A 108 15.92 -7.39 5.02
CA VAL A 108 15.00 -7.84 3.95
C VAL A 108 14.47 -6.63 3.20
N ILE A 109 14.69 -6.57 1.88
CA ILE A 109 14.05 -5.56 1.03
C ILE A 109 12.72 -6.08 0.50
N ILE A 110 11.67 -5.29 0.67
CA ILE A 110 10.38 -5.45 0.01
C ILE A 110 10.18 -4.26 -0.92
N MET A 111 10.02 -4.54 -2.22
CA MET A 111 9.71 -3.52 -3.22
C MET A 111 8.22 -3.56 -3.55
N ALA A 112 7.56 -2.41 -3.46
CA ALA A 112 6.16 -2.24 -3.83
C ALA A 112 6.07 -1.38 -5.09
N THR A 113 5.45 -1.92 -6.14
CA THR A 113 5.17 -1.23 -7.40
C THR A 113 3.71 -1.38 -7.80
N ARG A 114 3.14 -0.39 -8.49
CA ARG A 114 1.82 -0.54 -9.14
C ARG A 114 1.94 -1.09 -10.57
N HIS A 115 3.08 -0.86 -11.21
CA HIS A 115 3.32 -1.10 -12.63
C HIS A 115 4.61 -1.90 -12.82
N ILE A 116 4.51 -3.22 -12.69
CA ILE A 116 5.68 -4.12 -12.81
C ILE A 116 6.35 -4.03 -14.19
N GLU A 117 5.58 -3.70 -15.22
CA GLU A 117 6.02 -3.48 -16.59
C GLU A 117 6.95 -2.28 -16.76
N LEU A 118 6.94 -1.34 -15.82
CA LEU A 118 7.81 -0.15 -15.81
C LEU A 118 9.10 -0.38 -15.02
N VAL A 119 9.18 -1.47 -14.25
CA VAL A 119 10.37 -1.77 -13.44
C VAL A 119 11.50 -2.28 -14.32
N ASP A 120 12.68 -1.66 -14.20
CA ASP A 120 13.84 -2.03 -15.00
C ASP A 120 14.23 -3.51 -14.81
N GLY A 121 14.46 -4.20 -15.92
CA GLY A 121 14.80 -5.61 -15.93
C GLY A 121 16.07 -5.93 -15.14
N ALA A 122 17.01 -4.99 -14.97
CA ALA A 122 18.20 -5.16 -14.14
C ALA A 122 17.87 -5.34 -12.65
N LEU A 123 16.81 -4.71 -12.15
CA LEU A 123 16.33 -4.88 -10.77
C LEU A 123 15.67 -6.26 -10.59
N LEU A 124 14.98 -6.74 -11.63
CA LEU A 124 14.22 -7.99 -11.62
C LEU A 124 15.05 -9.26 -11.82
N ARG A 125 16.38 -9.14 -11.93
CA ARG A 125 17.31 -10.27 -12.12
C ARG A 125 17.42 -11.11 -10.84
N ALA A 126 17.66 -12.41 -11.04
CA ALA A 126 17.97 -13.33 -9.94
C ALA A 126 19.21 -12.84 -9.18
N GLY A 127 19.17 -12.93 -7.85
CA GLY A 127 20.18 -12.34 -6.95
C GLY A 127 19.85 -10.94 -6.43
N ARG A 128 18.83 -10.27 -7.00
CA ARG A 128 18.28 -8.99 -6.50
C ARG A 128 16.83 -9.13 -6.07
N VAL A 129 16.02 -9.82 -6.86
CA VAL A 129 14.61 -10.12 -6.55
C VAL A 129 14.38 -11.62 -6.68
N ASP A 130 14.22 -12.29 -5.55
CA ASP A 130 14.03 -13.74 -5.48
C ASP A 130 12.55 -14.14 -5.51
N VAL A 131 11.68 -13.33 -4.92
CA VAL A 131 10.23 -13.62 -4.79
C VAL A 131 9.41 -12.50 -5.40
N LYS A 132 8.40 -12.88 -6.21
CA LYS A 132 7.46 -11.95 -6.82
C LYS A 132 6.04 -12.38 -6.47
N THR A 133 5.26 -11.44 -5.93
CA THR A 133 3.86 -11.66 -5.55
C THR A 133 2.98 -10.58 -6.17
N GLU A 134 1.97 -11.01 -6.92
CA GLU A 134 0.99 -10.12 -7.53
C GLU A 134 -0.24 -9.96 -6.62
N PHE A 135 -0.64 -8.72 -6.37
CA PHE A 135 -1.91 -8.39 -5.72
C PHE A 135 -2.94 -8.04 -6.80
N ARG A 136 -3.83 -8.99 -7.08
CA ARG A 136 -4.82 -8.87 -8.16
C ARG A 136 -6.11 -8.20 -7.67
N LEU A 137 -6.89 -7.71 -8.63
CA LEU A 137 -8.27 -7.30 -8.41
C LEU A 137 -9.12 -8.54 -8.06
N ALA A 138 -10.21 -8.34 -7.34
CA ALA A 138 -10.99 -9.43 -6.77
C ALA A 138 -11.81 -10.16 -7.85
N ASP A 139 -11.69 -11.49 -7.89
CA ASP A 139 -12.60 -12.38 -8.61
C ASP A 139 -13.84 -12.70 -7.76
N LYS A 140 -14.82 -13.43 -8.32
CA LYS A 140 -16.06 -13.77 -7.60
C LYS A 140 -15.80 -14.52 -6.30
N GLU A 141 -14.83 -15.44 -6.33
CA GLU A 141 -14.49 -16.24 -5.16
C GLU A 141 -13.95 -15.35 -4.04
N THR A 142 -13.04 -14.44 -4.37
CA THR A 142 -12.49 -13.45 -3.44
C THR A 142 -13.60 -12.53 -2.92
N ILE A 143 -14.47 -12.02 -3.80
CA ILE A 143 -15.59 -11.15 -3.41
C ILE A 143 -16.51 -11.86 -2.40
N ALA A 144 -16.90 -13.11 -2.68
CA ALA A 144 -17.70 -13.91 -1.77
C ALA A 144 -16.98 -14.13 -0.44
N ARG A 145 -15.70 -14.56 -0.45
CA ARG A 145 -14.87 -14.75 0.75
C ARG A 145 -14.77 -13.48 1.60
N LEU A 146 -14.64 -12.31 0.98
CA LEU A 146 -14.63 -11.02 1.71
C LEU A 146 -15.97 -10.72 2.39
N PHE A 147 -17.08 -11.09 1.75
CA PHE A 147 -18.40 -10.97 2.35
C PHE A 147 -18.51 -11.83 3.62
N TRP A 148 -18.10 -13.10 3.54
CA TRP A 148 -18.02 -14.00 4.70
C TRP A 148 -17.12 -13.45 5.80
N LEU A 149 -15.97 -12.90 5.43
CA LEU A 149 -15.04 -12.29 6.39
C LEU A 149 -15.67 -11.09 7.12
N ALA A 150 -16.47 -10.29 6.44
CA ALA A 150 -17.06 -9.09 7.01
C ALA A 150 -18.20 -9.39 7.99
N PHE A 151 -19.01 -10.40 7.69
CA PHE A 151 -20.28 -10.71 8.38
C PHE A 151 -20.29 -12.03 9.17
N GLY A 152 -19.24 -12.85 9.05
CA GLY A 152 -19.14 -14.16 9.70
C GLY A 152 -19.96 -15.24 8.99
N GLN A 153 -19.98 -16.44 9.58
CA GLN A 153 -20.68 -17.60 9.01
C GLN A 153 -22.21 -17.51 9.05
N GLU A 154 -22.78 -16.53 9.75
CA GLU A 154 -24.24 -16.35 9.85
C GLU A 154 -24.83 -15.62 8.64
N ALA A 155 -24.00 -15.01 7.79
CA ALA A 155 -24.44 -14.49 6.51
C ALA A 155 -24.72 -15.66 5.56
N ALA A 156 -26.01 -15.95 5.34
CA ALA A 156 -26.43 -17.06 4.50
C ALA A 156 -25.70 -17.06 3.14
N ASP A 157 -25.18 -18.21 2.73
CA ASP A 157 -24.56 -18.49 1.41
C ASP A 157 -25.21 -17.72 0.24
N PRO A 158 -26.56 -17.67 0.13
CA PRO A 158 -27.22 -16.95 -0.95
C PRO A 158 -26.86 -15.47 -1.04
N LEU A 159 -26.69 -14.77 0.08
CA LEU A 159 -26.37 -13.33 0.07
C LEU A 159 -24.92 -13.07 -0.37
N ALA A 160 -23.98 -13.92 0.02
CA ALA A 160 -22.59 -13.82 -0.44
C ALA A 160 -22.51 -14.02 -1.96
N HIS A 161 -23.24 -15.01 -2.48
CA HIS A 161 -23.33 -15.26 -3.93
C HIS A 161 -24.07 -14.14 -4.67
N GLU A 162 -25.14 -13.59 -4.09
CA GLU A 162 -25.86 -12.45 -4.68
C GLU A 162 -24.97 -11.19 -4.73
N PHE A 163 -24.27 -10.89 -3.63
CA PHE A 163 -23.31 -9.79 -3.56
C PHE A 163 -22.21 -9.97 -4.60
N ALA A 164 -21.58 -11.15 -4.63
CA ALA A 164 -20.57 -11.48 -5.63
C ALA A 164 -21.12 -11.40 -7.04
N GLY A 165 -22.37 -11.81 -7.29
CA GLY A 165 -23.06 -11.68 -8.57
C GLY A 165 -23.18 -10.24 -9.06
N LYS A 166 -23.51 -9.30 -8.15
CA LYS A 166 -23.65 -7.86 -8.44
C LYS A 166 -22.33 -7.15 -8.69
N VAL A 167 -21.25 -7.56 -8.01
CA VAL A 167 -19.93 -6.94 -8.16
C VAL A 167 -19.21 -7.50 -9.40
N PRO A 168 -18.78 -6.67 -10.36
CA PRO A 168 -18.05 -7.12 -11.54
C PRO A 168 -16.67 -7.70 -11.15
N GLU A 169 -16.26 -8.75 -11.85
CA GLU A 169 -14.96 -9.37 -11.63
C GLU A 169 -13.83 -8.47 -12.08
N LEU A 170 -12.71 -8.54 -11.35
CA LEU A 170 -11.46 -7.90 -11.71
C LEU A 170 -11.58 -6.38 -11.92
N GLU A 171 -12.52 -5.72 -11.24
CA GLU A 171 -12.69 -4.26 -11.31
C GLU A 171 -12.27 -3.53 -10.02
N PHE A 172 -12.49 -4.18 -8.87
CA PHE A 172 -12.22 -3.61 -7.55
C PHE A 172 -11.20 -4.45 -6.81
N SER A 173 -10.33 -3.80 -6.06
CA SER A 173 -9.37 -4.47 -5.19
C SER A 173 -10.09 -5.09 -3.98
N PRO A 174 -9.54 -6.17 -3.40
CA PRO A 174 -10.05 -6.74 -2.17
C PRO A 174 -10.19 -5.73 -1.02
N ALA A 175 -9.27 -4.77 -0.93
CA ALA A 175 -9.28 -3.73 0.10
C ALA A 175 -10.45 -2.75 -0.03
N GLU A 176 -10.77 -2.32 -1.26
CA GLU A 176 -11.91 -1.45 -1.54
C GLU A 176 -13.23 -2.14 -1.17
N ILE A 177 -13.39 -3.40 -1.62
CA ILE A 177 -14.58 -4.19 -1.32
C ILE A 177 -14.72 -4.41 0.19
N LEU A 178 -13.64 -4.82 0.88
CA LEU A 178 -13.71 -5.03 2.31
C LEU A 178 -14.04 -3.72 3.05
N SER A 179 -13.51 -2.58 2.62
CA SER A 179 -13.80 -1.29 3.26
C SER A 179 -15.29 -0.96 3.19
N PHE A 180 -15.91 -1.13 2.01
CA PHE A 180 -17.36 -1.00 1.84
C PHE A 180 -18.15 -1.97 2.74
N LEU A 181 -17.74 -3.24 2.79
CA LEU A 181 -18.41 -4.24 3.62
C LEU A 181 -18.29 -3.91 5.12
N ILE A 182 -17.16 -3.33 5.54
CA ILE A 182 -16.95 -2.90 6.93
C ILE A 182 -17.86 -1.72 7.29
N GLU A 183 -18.04 -0.76 6.38
CA GLU A 183 -18.98 0.35 6.59
C GLU A 183 -20.42 -0.14 6.74
N ASN A 184 -20.76 -1.26 6.09
CA ASN A 184 -22.07 -1.90 6.13
C ASN A 184 -22.16 -3.08 7.11
N ARG A 185 -21.19 -3.28 8.04
CA ARG A 185 -21.10 -4.48 8.92
C ARG A 185 -22.38 -4.84 9.67
N ARG A 186 -23.28 -3.87 9.91
CA ARG A 186 -24.51 -4.06 10.67
C ARG A 186 -25.57 -4.88 9.92
N SER A 187 -25.51 -4.95 8.59
CA SER A 187 -26.53 -5.65 7.81
C SER A 187 -25.96 -6.18 6.48
N PRO A 188 -25.82 -7.51 6.33
CA PRO A 188 -25.41 -8.13 5.07
C PRO A 188 -26.34 -7.78 3.90
N LYS A 189 -27.65 -7.65 4.18
CA LYS A 189 -28.65 -7.30 3.17
C LYS A 189 -28.49 -5.87 2.67
N GLN A 190 -28.21 -4.91 3.56
CA GLN A 190 -27.96 -3.52 3.15
C GLN A 190 -26.71 -3.41 2.27
N ALA A 191 -25.66 -4.19 2.56
CA ALA A 191 -24.48 -4.22 1.69
C ALA A 191 -24.84 -4.70 0.27
N VAL A 192 -25.69 -5.72 0.15
CA VAL A 192 -26.18 -6.26 -1.13
C VAL A 192 -27.08 -5.27 -1.89
N ASP A 193 -27.87 -4.48 -1.16
CA ASP A 193 -28.77 -3.46 -1.75
C ASP A 193 -28.00 -2.21 -2.19
N ASN A 194 -26.99 -1.79 -1.42
CA ASN A 194 -26.26 -0.53 -1.63
C ASN A 194 -25.05 -0.66 -2.56
N VAL A 195 -24.59 -1.88 -2.86
CA VAL A 195 -23.35 -2.10 -3.63
C VAL A 195 -23.37 -1.42 -5.01
N ALA A 196 -24.52 -1.34 -5.67
CA ALA A 196 -24.64 -0.71 -6.97
C ALA A 196 -24.36 0.80 -6.91
N ALA A 197 -24.87 1.47 -5.87
CA ALA A 197 -24.62 2.89 -5.65
C ALA A 197 -23.13 3.14 -5.33
N TRP A 198 -22.56 2.34 -4.43
CA TRP A 198 -21.14 2.43 -4.09
C TRP A 198 -20.22 2.24 -5.30
N MET A 199 -20.50 1.25 -6.16
CA MET A 199 -19.71 1.05 -7.38
C MET A 199 -19.79 2.25 -8.33
N ALA A 200 -20.96 2.88 -8.45
CA ALA A 200 -21.12 4.09 -9.26
C ALA A 200 -20.29 5.26 -8.68
N ASP A 201 -20.29 5.43 -7.37
CA ASP A 201 -19.52 6.46 -6.69
C ASP A 201 -18.01 6.23 -6.87
N MET A 202 -17.52 5.00 -6.66
CA MET A 202 -16.11 4.64 -6.90
C MET A 202 -15.68 4.89 -8.34
N ARG A 203 -16.51 4.54 -9.33
CA ARG A 203 -16.23 4.81 -10.74
C ARG A 203 -16.18 6.31 -11.03
N ASN A 204 -17.07 7.09 -10.42
CA ASN A 204 -17.09 8.54 -10.56
C ASN A 204 -15.85 9.19 -9.92
N GLU A 205 -15.42 8.71 -8.76
CA GLU A 205 -14.19 9.16 -8.11
C GLU A 205 -12.95 8.87 -8.95
N ARG A 206 -12.85 7.65 -9.51
CA ARG A 206 -11.74 7.27 -10.40
C ARG A 206 -11.70 8.07 -11.71
N ARG A 207 -12.84 8.61 -12.17
CA ARG A 207 -12.94 9.48 -13.34
C ARG A 207 -12.57 10.93 -13.04
N ARG A 208 -12.62 11.35 -11.77
CA ARG A 208 -12.15 12.69 -11.42
C ARG A 208 -10.64 12.70 -11.62
N PRO A 209 -10.09 13.73 -12.31
CA PRO A 209 -8.65 13.92 -12.30
C PRO A 209 -8.18 13.98 -10.83
N PRO A 210 -7.01 13.42 -10.50
CA PRO A 210 -6.47 13.55 -9.15
C PRO A 210 -6.50 15.03 -8.81
N ALA A 211 -7.12 15.37 -7.67
CA ALA A 211 -7.19 16.75 -7.22
C ALA A 211 -5.78 17.33 -7.33
N THR A 212 -5.62 18.39 -8.13
CA THR A 212 -4.31 19.00 -8.24
C THR A 212 -3.90 19.42 -6.83
N HIS A 213 -2.62 19.36 -6.50
CA HIS A 213 -2.14 19.82 -5.19
C HIS A 213 -2.61 21.27 -4.89
N PHE A 214 -3.01 22.02 -5.92
CA PHE A 214 -3.69 23.31 -5.85
C PHE A 214 -5.14 23.26 -5.34
N ASP A 215 -5.96 22.30 -5.75
CA ASP A 215 -7.39 22.23 -5.37
C ASP A 215 -7.58 21.97 -3.86
N HIS A 216 -6.66 21.21 -3.25
CA HIS A 216 -6.69 20.95 -1.81
C HIS A 216 -6.21 22.17 -1.00
N LEU A 217 -5.20 22.88 -1.51
CA LEU A 217 -4.69 24.11 -0.90
C LEU A 217 -5.68 25.26 -1.03
N GLU A 218 -6.42 25.38 -2.14
CA GLU A 218 -7.42 26.43 -2.32
C GLU A 218 -8.64 26.22 -1.40
N LYS A 219 -9.07 24.97 -1.19
CA LYS A 219 -10.09 24.65 -0.17
C LYS A 219 -9.64 24.97 1.25
N LEU A 220 -8.37 24.70 1.58
CA LEU A 220 -7.79 25.06 2.89
C LEU A 220 -7.59 26.59 3.02
N PHE A 221 -7.28 27.29 1.93
CA PHE A 221 -7.15 28.76 1.90
C PHE A 221 -8.51 29.46 2.03
N LEU A 222 -9.54 28.96 1.36
CA LEU A 222 -10.90 29.50 1.42
C LEU A 222 -11.53 29.25 2.80
N GLN A 223 -11.31 28.08 3.41
CA GLN A 223 -11.77 27.82 4.79
C GLN A 223 -11.06 28.69 5.83
N ARG A 224 -9.82 29.13 5.59
CA ARG A 224 -9.11 30.05 6.50
C ARG A 224 -9.61 31.50 6.42
N ASN A 225 -10.13 31.92 5.27
CA ASN A 225 -10.59 33.30 5.04
C ASN A 225 -12.08 33.55 5.36
N SER A 226 -12.87 32.49 5.59
CA SER A 226 -14.26 32.63 6.08
C SER A 226 -14.36 32.84 7.60
N ASN A 227 -13.26 32.71 8.34
CA ASN A 227 -13.23 32.87 9.81
C ASN A 227 -12.67 34.23 10.29
N PHE A 228 -12.48 35.19 9.39
CA PHE A 228 -12.16 36.58 9.74
C PHE A 228 -13.18 37.54 9.13
N GLN A 229 -14.41 37.49 9.65
CA GLN A 229 -15.37 38.57 9.52
C GLN A 229 -16.14 38.71 10.84
N CYS A 230 -15.50 39.39 11.80
CA CYS A 230 -16.07 40.21 12.88
C CYS A 230 -14.92 41.06 13.44
#